data_AF-A0A418YG42-F1
#
_entry.id   AF-A0A418YG42-F1
#
_cell.length_a   1.000
_cell.length_b   1.000
_cell.length_c   1.000
_cell.angle_alpha   90.00
_cell.angle_beta   90.00
_cell.angle_gamma   90.00
#
_symmetry.space_group_name_H-M   'P 1'
#
loop_
_entity.id
_entity.type
_entity.pdbx_description
1 polymer ?
#
loop_
_entity_poly.entity_id
_entity_poly.type
_entity_poly.pdbx_seq_one_letter_code
_entity_poly.pdbx_strand_id
1 'polypeptide(L)'
;MAIIKSWWQTLRAPSSASLGFILCLGFFGGIIFWGGFNTGMEATNTEEFCSGCHEVIVEEIKETIHYSNRSGVRAICSDCHVPHNWSDKIVRKVQASKELVAWAMGNIDTPEKFYERRRHLADREWDRMKKNNSQECRNCHEFEFMDFSIQGNRSVKMHSTALASGDKTCIDCHKGIAHELPDMTGVSGWH
;
A
#
# COMPACT_ATOMS: atom_id res chain seq x y z
N MET A 1 -19.03 -31.43 -17.06
CA MET A 1 -20.12 -30.85 -17.90
C MET A 1 -21.52 -30.98 -17.29
N ALA A 2 -21.94 -32.15 -16.79
CA ALA A 2 -23.29 -32.34 -16.22
C ALA A 2 -23.59 -31.44 -14.98
N ILE A 3 -22.60 -31.25 -14.10
CA ILE A 3 -22.72 -30.38 -12.91
C ILE A 3 -22.97 -28.93 -13.33
N ILE A 4 -22.14 -28.37 -14.22
CA ILE A 4 -22.30 -26.99 -14.71
C ILE A 4 -23.68 -26.78 -15.36
N LYS A 5 -24.15 -27.76 -16.14
CA LYS A 5 -25.45 -27.69 -16.82
C LYS A 5 -26.62 -27.75 -15.82
N SER A 6 -26.52 -28.60 -14.80
CA SER A 6 -27.49 -28.71 -13.69
C SER A 6 -27.55 -27.43 -12.85
N TRP A 7 -26.39 -26.89 -12.44
CA TRP A 7 -26.30 -25.62 -11.72
C TRP A 7 -26.93 -24.46 -12.52
N TRP A 8 -26.67 -24.40 -13.83
CA TRP A 8 -27.23 -23.37 -14.70
C TRP A 8 -28.74 -23.48 -14.91
N GLN A 9 -29.28 -24.70 -14.98
CA GLN A 9 -30.72 -24.95 -15.05
C GLN A 9 -31.41 -24.52 -13.76
N THR A 10 -30.83 -24.83 -12.60
CA THR A 10 -31.35 -24.43 -11.29
C THR A 10 -31.36 -22.91 -11.10
N LEU A 11 -30.33 -22.19 -11.56
CA LEU A 11 -30.24 -20.73 -11.44
C LEU A 11 -31.20 -19.97 -12.37
N ARG A 12 -31.60 -20.58 -13.50
CA ARG A 12 -32.53 -19.98 -14.47
C ARG A 12 -34.00 -20.36 -14.25
N ALA A 13 -34.27 -21.40 -13.47
CA ALA A 13 -35.63 -21.80 -13.15
C ALA A 13 -36.24 -20.81 -12.14
N PRO A 14 -37.49 -20.34 -12.33
CA PRO A 14 -38.17 -19.52 -11.35
C PRO A 14 -38.33 -20.31 -10.05
N SER A 15 -37.83 -19.78 -8.93
CA SER A 15 -37.91 -20.48 -7.65
C SER A 15 -39.32 -20.37 -7.07
N SER A 16 -39.80 -21.44 -6.44
CA SER A 16 -41.06 -21.43 -5.67
C SER A 16 -40.88 -20.83 -4.26
N ALA A 17 -39.69 -20.28 -3.96
CA ALA A 17 -39.40 -19.66 -2.68
C ALA A 17 -40.16 -18.33 -2.56
N SER A 18 -40.63 -18.00 -1.35
CA SER A 18 -41.27 -16.71 -1.12
C SER A 18 -40.25 -15.58 -1.39
N LEU A 19 -40.71 -14.49 -2.02
CA LEU A 19 -39.87 -13.32 -2.29
C LEU A 19 -39.17 -12.83 -1.00
N GLY A 20 -39.86 -12.88 0.14
CA GLY A 20 -39.29 -12.55 1.44
C GLY A 20 -38.09 -13.42 1.83
N PHE A 21 -38.16 -14.74 1.62
CA PHE A 21 -37.05 -15.64 1.90
C PHE A 21 -35.82 -15.34 1.02
N ILE A 22 -36.03 -15.09 -0.27
CA ILE A 22 -34.95 -14.74 -1.22
C ILE A 22 -34.28 -13.41 -0.81
N LEU A 23 -35.08 -12.40 -0.46
CA LEU A 23 -34.58 -11.11 -0.01
C LEU A 23 -33.81 -11.23 1.31
N CYS A 24 -34.32 -11.99 2.28
CA CYS A 24 -33.60 -12.25 3.53
C CYS A 24 -32.26 -12.94 3.28
N LEU A 25 -32.24 -14.00 2.46
CA LEU A 25 -31.01 -14.71 2.13
C LEU A 25 -29.99 -13.81 1.44
N GLY A 26 -30.44 -13.00 0.47
CA GLY A 26 -29.59 -12.03 -0.22
C GLY A 26 -29.03 -10.95 0.71
N PHE A 27 -29.86 -10.44 1.63
CA PHE A 27 -29.45 -9.44 2.62
C PHE A 27 -28.38 -9.97 3.58
N PHE A 28 -28.65 -11.11 4.24
CA PHE A 28 -27.68 -11.70 5.17
C PHE A 28 -26.44 -12.22 4.44
N GLY A 29 -26.60 -12.81 3.25
CA GLY A 29 -25.47 -13.20 2.40
C GLY A 29 -24.60 -12.01 2.02
N GLY A 30 -25.21 -10.88 1.67
CA GLY A 30 -24.51 -9.62 1.39
C GLY A 30 -23.74 -9.08 2.60
N ILE A 31 -24.33 -9.10 3.79
CA ILE A 31 -23.64 -8.70 5.03
C ILE A 31 -22.45 -9.59 5.31
N ILE A 32 -22.61 -10.92 5.24
CA ILE A 32 -21.54 -11.87 5.48
C ILE A 32 -20.41 -11.68 4.48
N PHE A 33 -20.75 -11.53 3.19
CA PHE A 33 -19.76 -11.29 2.14
C PHE A 33 -19.01 -9.98 2.36
N TRP A 34 -19.73 -8.88 2.61
CA TRP A 34 -19.11 -7.57 2.82
C TRP A 34 -18.23 -7.56 4.07
N GLY A 35 -18.69 -8.16 5.17
CA GLY A 35 -17.91 -8.32 6.39
C GLY A 35 -16.64 -9.14 6.15
N GLY A 36 -16.79 -10.34 5.59
CA GLY A 36 -15.66 -11.23 5.29
C GLY A 36 -14.64 -10.61 4.33
N PHE A 37 -15.11 -9.91 3.30
CA PHE A 37 -14.24 -9.19 2.36
C PHE A 37 -13.42 -8.10 3.06
N ASN A 38 -14.05 -7.23 3.85
CA ASN A 38 -13.34 -6.16 4.54
C ASN A 38 -12.42 -6.68 5.65
N THR A 39 -12.81 -7.76 6.34
CA THR A 39 -11.92 -8.42 7.31
C THR A 39 -10.65 -8.97 6.61
N GLY A 40 -10.80 -9.64 5.47
CA GLY A 40 -9.64 -10.09 4.69
C GLY A 40 -8.80 -8.92 4.13
N MET A 41 -9.47 -7.84 3.72
CA MET A 41 -8.82 -6.59 3.28
C MET A 41 -7.92 -6.02 4.37
N GLU A 42 -8.41 -6.02 5.61
CA GLU A 42 -7.70 -5.44 6.76
C GLU A 42 -6.63 -6.38 7.31
N ALA A 43 -6.89 -7.69 7.34
CA ALA A 43 -5.89 -8.68 7.69
C ALA A 43 -4.66 -8.60 6.78
N THR A 44 -4.85 -8.29 5.49
CA THR A 44 -3.76 -8.09 4.52
C THR A 44 -3.11 -6.70 4.57
N ASN A 45 -3.48 -5.84 5.52
CA ASN A 45 -2.84 -4.55 5.79
C ASN A 45 -1.97 -4.59 7.06
N THR A 46 -1.94 -5.70 7.80
CA THR A 46 -1.19 -5.79 9.06
C THR A 46 0.31 -5.98 8.80
N GLU A 47 1.12 -5.57 9.78
CA GLU A 47 2.56 -5.80 9.71
C GLU A 47 2.91 -7.30 9.72
N GLU A 48 2.12 -8.12 10.41
CA GLU A 48 2.29 -9.58 10.45
C GLU A 48 2.11 -10.21 9.06
N PHE A 49 1.12 -9.74 8.28
CA PHE A 49 0.95 -10.19 6.90
C PHE A 49 2.11 -9.72 6.01
N CYS A 50 2.50 -8.44 6.13
CA CYS A 50 3.58 -7.88 5.32
C CYS A 50 4.93 -8.56 5.62
N SER A 51 5.27 -8.75 6.89
CA SER A 51 6.55 -9.34 7.32
C SER A 51 6.69 -10.80 6.89
N GLY A 52 5.60 -11.52 6.64
CA GLY A 52 5.64 -12.89 6.12
C GLY A 52 6.37 -13.04 4.78
N CYS A 53 6.51 -11.96 3.99
CA CYS A 53 7.33 -11.95 2.76
C CYS A 53 8.40 -10.86 2.76
N HIS A 54 8.29 -9.83 3.60
CA HIS A 54 9.18 -8.67 3.66
C HIS A 54 10.01 -8.60 4.95
N GLU A 55 10.30 -9.74 5.58
CA GLU A 55 11.03 -9.82 6.86
C GLU A 55 12.33 -9.00 6.88
N VAL A 56 13.09 -9.02 5.77
CA VAL A 56 14.40 -8.37 5.65
C VAL A 56 14.39 -6.85 5.82
N ILE A 57 13.24 -6.18 5.64
CA ILE A 57 13.12 -4.72 5.82
C ILE A 57 12.47 -4.31 7.14
N VAL A 58 12.03 -5.28 7.95
CA VAL A 58 11.28 -5.01 9.19
C VAL A 58 12.13 -4.31 10.23
N GLU A 59 13.43 -4.65 10.33
CA GLU A 59 14.31 -3.96 11.27
C GLU A 59 14.60 -2.52 10.84
N GLU A 60 14.68 -2.26 9.53
CA GLU A 60 15.04 -0.94 9.01
C GLU A 60 14.03 0.15 9.41
N ILE A 61 12.73 -0.16 9.42
CA ILE A 61 11.72 0.83 9.82
C ILE A 61 11.84 1.17 11.31
N LYS A 62 12.31 0.25 12.15
CA LYS A 62 12.42 0.45 13.61
C LYS A 62 13.39 1.56 13.99
N GLU A 63 14.33 1.85 13.12
CA GLU A 63 15.32 2.91 13.31
C GLU A 63 14.78 4.30 12.95
N THR A 64 13.53 4.39 12.48
CA THR A 64 12.96 5.63 11.95
C THR A 64 11.91 6.27 12.86
N ILE A 65 11.65 7.57 12.63
CA ILE A 65 10.61 8.32 13.33
C ILE A 65 9.19 7.79 13.07
N HIS A 66 9.01 7.06 11.96
CA HIS A 66 7.73 6.43 11.63
C HIS A 66 7.42 5.23 12.52
N TYR A 67 8.44 4.61 13.12
CA TYR A 67 8.27 3.55 14.11
C TYR A 67 8.19 4.09 15.54
N SER A 68 9.15 4.93 15.95
CA SER A 68 9.22 5.48 17.31
C SER A 68 9.37 6.99 17.26
N ASN A 69 8.42 7.71 17.87
CA ASN A 69 8.45 9.18 17.93
C ASN A 69 7.82 9.71 19.22
N ARG A 70 8.05 11.01 19.45
CA ARG A 70 7.59 11.76 20.62
C ARG A 70 6.07 11.81 20.80
N SER A 71 5.28 11.57 19.76
CA SER A 71 3.82 11.71 19.80
C SER A 71 3.12 10.37 20.05
N GLY A 72 3.82 9.25 19.92
CA GLY A 72 3.24 7.91 20.04
C GLY A 72 2.36 7.47 18.86
N VAL A 73 2.26 8.30 17.81
CA VAL A 73 1.52 7.96 16.58
C VAL A 73 2.47 7.24 15.64
N ARG A 74 2.20 5.97 15.34
CA ARG A 74 3.08 5.13 14.52
C ARG A 74 2.43 4.84 13.18
N ALA A 75 3.22 4.91 12.12
CA ALA A 75 2.83 4.40 10.80
C ALA A 75 3.27 2.93 10.69
N ILE A 76 2.38 2.08 10.20
CA ILE A 76 2.68 0.69 9.84
C ILE A 76 2.90 0.56 8.33
N CYS A 77 3.31 -0.63 7.87
CA CYS A 77 3.62 -0.88 6.46
C CYS A 77 2.52 -0.38 5.51
N SER A 78 1.26 -0.65 5.83
CA SER A 78 0.12 -0.31 4.97
C SER A 78 -0.18 1.18 4.92
N ASP A 79 0.12 1.96 5.95
CA ASP A 79 -0.11 3.42 5.95
C ASP A 79 0.71 4.11 4.84
N CYS A 80 1.88 3.56 4.52
CA CYS A 80 2.78 4.07 3.48
C CYS A 80 2.66 3.34 2.13
N HIS A 81 2.33 2.05 2.13
CA HIS A 81 2.33 1.22 0.91
C HIS A 81 0.93 0.94 0.33
N VAL A 82 -0.13 1.24 1.07
CA VAL A 82 -1.52 1.01 0.69
C VAL A 82 -2.33 2.31 0.84
N PRO A 83 -2.91 2.87 -0.24
CA PRO A 83 -3.72 4.08 -0.15
C PRO A 83 -4.88 3.95 0.84
N HIS A 84 -5.23 5.05 1.53
CA HIS A 84 -6.36 5.08 2.46
C HIS A 84 -7.72 5.16 1.74
N ASN A 85 -7.80 5.91 0.64
CA ASN A 85 -9.00 5.98 -0.19
C ASN A 85 -9.33 4.58 -0.75
N TRP A 86 -10.59 4.16 -0.61
CA TRP A 86 -11.04 2.83 -0.99
C TRP A 86 -10.73 2.48 -2.45
N SER A 87 -10.98 3.40 -3.38
CA SER A 87 -10.76 3.14 -4.81
C SER A 87 -9.28 2.87 -5.13
N ASP A 88 -8.40 3.75 -4.66
CA ASP A 88 -6.95 3.63 -4.80
C ASP A 88 -6.41 2.39 -4.07
N LYS A 89 -6.95 2.07 -2.89
CA LYS A 89 -6.64 0.86 -2.12
C LYS A 89 -6.90 -0.40 -2.93
N ILE A 90 -8.08 -0.50 -3.57
CA ILE A 90 -8.44 -1.64 -4.40
C ILE A 90 -7.50 -1.74 -5.61
N VAL A 91 -7.22 -0.62 -6.29
CA VAL A 91 -6.28 -0.61 -7.41
C VAL A 91 -4.89 -1.10 -6.98
N ARG A 92 -4.35 -0.59 -5.87
CA ARG A 92 -3.05 -1.01 -5.33
C ARG A 92 -3.03 -2.48 -4.95
N LYS A 93 -4.09 -3.00 -4.30
CA LYS A 93 -4.20 -4.42 -3.94
C LYS A 93 -4.28 -5.34 -5.16
N VAL A 94 -4.98 -4.92 -6.22
CA VAL A 94 -4.97 -5.64 -7.49
C VAL A 94 -3.57 -5.63 -8.12
N GLN A 95 -2.85 -4.50 -8.07
CA GLN A 95 -1.46 -4.43 -8.55
C GLN A 95 -0.52 -5.31 -7.70
N ALA A 96 -0.69 -5.32 -6.38
CA ALA A 96 0.09 -6.11 -5.43
C ALA A 96 -0.04 -7.62 -5.65
N SER A 97 -1.15 -8.09 -6.24
CA SER A 97 -1.30 -9.52 -6.58
C SER A 97 -0.18 -10.02 -7.50
N LYS A 98 0.40 -9.15 -8.34
CA LYS A 98 1.58 -9.48 -9.16
C LYS A 98 2.85 -9.65 -8.32
N GLU A 99 2.97 -8.92 -7.21
CA GLU A 99 4.09 -9.06 -6.27
C GLU A 99 4.01 -10.42 -5.55
N LEU A 100 2.81 -10.85 -5.15
CA LEU A 100 2.58 -12.19 -4.59
C LEU A 100 2.95 -13.29 -5.57
N VAL A 101 2.53 -13.16 -6.84
CA VAL A 101 2.92 -14.11 -7.90
C VAL A 101 4.43 -14.11 -8.11
N ALA A 102 5.07 -12.94 -8.14
CA ALA A 102 6.51 -12.85 -8.31
C ALA A 102 7.28 -13.49 -7.16
N TRP A 103 6.82 -13.29 -5.91
CA TRP A 103 7.38 -13.96 -4.72
C TRP A 103 7.17 -15.47 -4.78
N ALA A 104 5.96 -15.93 -5.12
CA ALA A 104 5.65 -17.37 -5.25
C ALA A 104 6.43 -18.07 -6.38
N MET A 105 6.83 -17.31 -7.41
CA MET A 105 7.75 -17.78 -8.47
C MET A 105 9.23 -17.74 -8.06
N GLY A 106 9.55 -17.32 -6.84
CA GLY A 106 10.90 -17.30 -6.29
C GLY A 106 11.78 -16.14 -6.79
N ASN A 107 11.20 -14.99 -7.13
CA ASN A 107 11.97 -13.84 -7.59
C ASN A 107 12.66 -13.04 -6.47
N ILE A 108 12.08 -13.05 -5.26
CA ILE A 108 12.50 -12.27 -4.08
C ILE A 108 12.22 -13.05 -2.77
N ASP A 109 12.12 -14.38 -2.87
CA ASP A 109 11.75 -15.28 -1.77
C ASP A 109 12.89 -15.55 -0.75
N THR A 110 14.10 -15.08 -1.04
CA THR A 110 15.23 -15.13 -0.10
C THR A 110 15.82 -13.73 0.08
N PRO A 111 16.51 -13.47 1.22
CA PRO A 111 17.19 -12.20 1.45
C PRO A 111 18.14 -11.81 0.33
N GLU A 112 18.93 -12.75 -0.18
CA GLU A 112 19.92 -12.51 -1.23
C GLU A 112 19.24 -12.01 -2.50
N LYS A 113 18.18 -12.70 -2.95
CA LYS A 113 17.40 -12.30 -4.13
C LYS A 113 16.70 -10.95 -3.94
N PHE A 114 16.22 -10.67 -2.72
CA PHE A 114 15.66 -9.36 -2.40
C PHE A 114 16.72 -8.26 -2.53
N TYR A 115 17.90 -8.45 -1.93
CA TYR A 115 18.99 -7.47 -1.96
C TYR A 115 19.54 -7.25 -3.38
N GLU A 116 19.70 -8.31 -4.17
CA GLU A 116 20.06 -8.24 -5.60
C GLU A 116 19.09 -7.35 -6.40
N ARG A 117 17.82 -7.34 -6.01
CA ARG A 117 16.76 -6.55 -6.67
C ARG A 117 16.38 -5.29 -5.91
N ARG A 118 17.04 -4.96 -4.80
CA ARG A 118 16.63 -3.87 -3.89
C ARG A 118 16.43 -2.56 -4.64
N ARG A 119 17.38 -2.21 -5.51
CA ARG A 119 17.30 -0.99 -6.32
C ARG A 119 16.10 -0.99 -7.26
N HIS A 120 15.85 -2.10 -7.93
CA HIS A 120 14.69 -2.23 -8.82
C HIS A 120 13.37 -2.10 -8.06
N LEU A 121 13.26 -2.71 -6.88
CA LEU A 121 12.07 -2.63 -6.03
C LEU A 121 11.85 -1.20 -5.53
N ALA A 122 12.91 -0.55 -5.04
CA ALA A 122 12.87 0.83 -4.57
C ALA A 122 12.48 1.82 -5.68
N ASP A 123 13.08 1.71 -6.88
CA ASP A 123 12.77 2.58 -8.01
C ASP A 123 11.29 2.45 -8.41
N ARG A 124 10.74 1.23 -8.43
CA ARG A 124 9.31 1.01 -8.73
C ARG A 124 8.40 1.68 -7.70
N GLU A 125 8.76 1.61 -6.43
CA GLU A 125 7.95 2.18 -5.36
C GLU A 125 8.06 3.71 -5.32
N TRP A 126 9.25 4.26 -5.53
CA TRP A 126 9.44 5.71 -5.66
C TRP A 126 8.71 6.25 -6.89
N ASP A 127 8.75 5.55 -8.02
CA ASP A 127 7.99 5.94 -9.22
C ASP A 127 6.49 5.93 -8.96
N ARG A 128 5.99 4.95 -8.21
CA ARG A 128 4.57 4.87 -7.82
C ARG A 128 4.18 6.06 -6.95
N MET A 129 4.93 6.28 -5.87
CA MET A 129 4.72 7.41 -4.93
C MET A 129 4.92 8.76 -5.61
N LYS A 130 5.74 8.85 -6.67
CA LYS A 130 5.88 10.09 -7.43
C LYS A 130 4.68 10.34 -8.33
N LYS A 131 4.23 9.30 -9.04
CA LYS A 131 3.09 9.39 -9.98
C LYS A 131 1.77 9.75 -9.30
N ASN A 132 1.58 9.38 -8.03
CA ASN A 132 0.39 9.74 -7.25
C ASN A 132 0.61 10.97 -6.35
N ASN A 133 1.63 11.80 -6.60
CA ASN A 133 1.96 12.97 -5.79
C ASN A 133 2.16 12.67 -4.28
N SER A 134 2.74 11.50 -3.98
CA SER A 134 3.04 11.03 -2.63
C SER A 134 1.80 11.02 -1.74
N GLN A 135 0.68 10.55 -2.29
CA GLN A 135 -0.62 10.49 -1.63
C GLN A 135 -0.53 9.87 -0.22
N GLU A 136 0.22 8.79 -0.07
CA GLU A 136 0.38 8.09 1.19
C GLU A 136 1.08 8.93 2.25
N CYS A 137 2.10 9.71 1.86
CA CYS A 137 2.72 10.68 2.76
C CYS A 137 1.70 11.75 3.18
N ARG A 138 0.88 12.22 2.24
CA ARG A 138 -0.09 13.32 2.43
C ARG A 138 -1.32 12.93 3.22
N ASN A 139 -1.58 11.63 3.42
CA ASN A 139 -2.63 11.18 4.34
C ASN A 139 -2.37 11.61 5.79
N CYS A 140 -1.10 11.90 6.13
CA CYS A 140 -0.69 12.34 7.46
C CYS A 140 0.10 13.67 7.43
N HIS A 141 0.85 13.92 6.36
CA HIS A 141 1.68 15.11 6.18
C HIS A 141 1.05 16.09 5.18
N GLU A 142 0.00 16.76 5.63
CA GLU A 142 -0.66 17.78 4.83
C GLU A 142 0.19 19.05 4.74
N PHE A 143 0.42 19.50 3.51
CA PHE A 143 1.31 20.63 3.22
C PHE A 143 0.84 21.94 3.88
N GLU A 144 -0.47 22.18 3.90
CA GLU A 144 -1.08 23.39 4.46
C GLU A 144 -0.86 23.53 5.97
N PHE A 145 -0.59 22.41 6.66
CA PHE A 145 -0.35 22.37 8.10
C PHE A 145 1.13 22.22 8.46
N MET A 146 2.03 22.32 7.48
CA MET A 146 3.47 22.33 7.75
C MET A 146 3.90 23.65 8.38
N ASP A 147 4.40 23.60 9.62
CA ASP A 147 5.01 24.76 10.26
C ASP A 147 6.44 24.97 9.74
N PHE A 148 6.65 26.00 8.91
CA PHE A 148 7.97 26.35 8.38
C PHE A 148 8.89 27.00 9.42
N SER A 149 8.36 27.53 10.54
CA SER A 149 9.18 28.21 11.55
C SER A 149 10.09 27.26 12.32
N ILE A 150 9.73 25.97 12.39
CA ILE A 150 10.48 24.92 13.09
C ILE A 150 11.30 24.03 12.14
N GLN A 151 11.30 24.32 10.84
CA GLN A 151 12.03 23.56 9.84
C GLN A 151 13.43 24.14 9.61
N GLY A 152 14.39 23.29 9.24
CA GLY A 152 15.70 23.77 8.81
C GLY A 152 15.62 24.58 7.51
N ASN A 153 16.52 25.57 7.34
CA ASN A 153 16.52 26.49 6.20
C ASN A 153 16.44 25.81 4.82
N ARG A 154 17.12 24.66 4.66
CA ARG A 154 17.04 23.85 3.43
C ARG A 154 15.63 23.34 3.19
N SER A 155 14.99 22.78 4.21
CA SER A 155 13.63 22.23 4.11
C SER A 155 12.63 23.33 3.82
N VAL A 156 12.69 24.47 4.53
CA VAL A 156 11.83 25.63 4.25
C VAL A 156 11.95 26.07 2.80
N LYS A 157 13.17 26.23 2.29
CA LYS A 157 13.40 26.60 0.90
C LYS A 157 12.77 25.59 -0.06
N MET A 158 12.99 24.29 0.13
CA MET A 158 12.46 23.26 -0.78
C MET A 158 10.94 23.12 -0.68
N HIS A 159 10.38 23.18 0.53
CA HIS A 159 8.94 23.07 0.76
C HIS A 159 8.18 24.30 0.23
N SER A 160 8.67 25.52 0.49
CA SER A 160 8.03 26.76 0.01
C SER A 160 8.22 27.04 -1.48
N THR A 161 9.08 26.28 -2.17
CA THR A 161 9.30 26.41 -3.62
C THR A 161 8.87 25.16 -4.36
N ALA A 162 9.77 24.19 -4.52
CA ALA A 162 9.58 23.02 -5.38
C ALA A 162 8.39 22.13 -4.96
N LEU A 163 8.10 22.02 -3.66
CA LEU A 163 6.92 21.29 -3.19
C LEU A 163 5.63 22.13 -3.37
N ALA A 164 5.69 23.42 -3.02
CA ALA A 164 4.56 24.35 -3.13
C ALA A 164 4.09 24.56 -4.58
N SER A 165 5.01 24.62 -5.54
CA SER A 165 4.71 24.72 -6.98
C SER A 165 4.17 23.44 -7.58
N GLY A 166 4.36 22.29 -6.90
CA GLY A 166 4.07 20.97 -7.44
C GLY A 166 5.15 20.42 -8.39
N ASP A 167 6.29 21.11 -8.54
CA ASP A 167 7.41 20.64 -9.36
C ASP A 167 8.06 19.36 -8.82
N LYS A 168 7.92 19.13 -7.51
CA LYS A 168 8.42 17.95 -6.79
C LYS A 168 7.36 17.40 -5.85
N THR A 169 7.44 16.09 -5.62
CA THR A 169 6.65 15.35 -4.64
C THR A 169 7.49 15.05 -3.39
N CYS A 170 6.87 14.56 -2.32
CA CYS A 170 7.58 14.24 -1.09
C CYS A 170 8.71 13.22 -1.35
N ILE A 171 8.43 12.20 -2.16
CA ILE A 171 9.39 11.11 -2.44
C ILE A 171 10.53 11.51 -3.38
N ASP A 172 10.44 12.64 -4.08
CA ASP A 172 11.55 13.15 -4.90
C ASP A 172 12.76 13.50 -4.04
N CYS A 173 12.53 13.92 -2.79
CA CYS A 173 13.57 14.30 -1.83
C CYS A 173 13.74 13.28 -0.70
N HIS A 174 12.65 12.71 -0.19
CA HIS A 174 12.66 11.84 0.99
C HIS A 174 12.77 10.34 0.65
N LYS A 175 13.74 9.98 -0.20
CA LYS A 175 14.08 8.57 -0.44
C LYS A 175 14.77 8.00 0.80
N GLY A 176 14.45 6.74 1.11
CA GLY A 176 15.02 6.05 2.28
C GLY A 176 14.46 6.53 3.62
N ILE A 177 13.23 7.07 3.64
CA ILE A 177 12.59 7.60 4.85
C ILE A 177 12.19 6.52 5.88
N ALA A 178 11.94 5.29 5.42
CA ALA A 178 11.52 4.16 6.23
C ALA A 178 12.44 2.93 6.10
N HIS A 179 13.29 2.91 5.08
CA HIS A 179 14.11 1.77 4.68
C HIS A 179 15.47 2.25 4.22
N GLU A 180 16.51 1.42 4.34
CA GLU A 180 17.85 1.76 3.87
C GLU A 180 17.85 2.04 2.37
N LEU A 181 18.69 2.98 1.95
CA LEU A 181 18.82 3.27 0.53
C LEU A 181 19.57 2.12 -0.17
N PRO A 182 19.11 1.68 -1.36
CA PRO A 182 19.91 0.82 -2.23
C PRO A 182 21.14 1.59 -2.76
N ASP A 183 21.96 0.92 -3.57
CA ASP A 183 22.98 1.63 -4.37
C ASP A 183 22.31 2.75 -5.20
N MET A 184 22.69 3.99 -4.91
CA MET A 184 22.13 5.20 -5.52
C MET A 184 22.91 5.66 -6.76
N THR A 185 23.88 4.88 -7.22
CA THR A 185 24.63 5.17 -8.45
C THR A 185 23.65 5.36 -9.62
N GLY A 186 23.82 6.48 -10.33
CA GLY A 186 22.98 6.85 -11.49
C GLY A 186 21.57 7.35 -11.14
N VAL A 187 21.21 7.55 -9.87
CA VAL A 187 19.94 8.21 -9.51
C VAL A 187 20.04 9.70 -9.80
N SER A 188 19.19 10.20 -10.69
CA SER A 188 19.11 11.63 -11.00
C SER A 188 18.87 12.47 -9.74
N GLY A 189 19.72 13.47 -9.51
CA GLY A 189 19.62 14.38 -8.36
C GLY A 189 20.14 13.80 -7.04
N TRP A 190 20.79 12.64 -7.07
CA TRP A 190 21.50 12.06 -5.93
C TRP A 190 23.00 12.27 -6.10
N HIS A 191 23.60 13.08 -5.23
CA HIS A 191 25.02 13.48 -5.25
C HIS A 191 25.60 13.42 -3.84
#